data_AF-A0AAF3FE17-F1
#
_entry.id   AF-A0AAF3FE17-F1
#
_cell.length_a   1.000
_cell.length_b   1.000
_cell.length_c   1.000
_cell.angle_alpha   90.00
_cell.angle_beta   90.00
_cell.angle_gamma   90.00
#
_symmetry.space_group_name_H-M   'P 1'
#
loop_
_entity.id
_entity.type
_entity.pdbx_description
1 polymer ?
#
loop_
_entity_poly.entity_id
_entity_poly.type
_entity_poly.pdbx_seq_one_letter_code
_entity_poly.pdbx_strand_id
1 'polypeptide(L)'
;MTGLQLPACALGGLPLCNQLNGLYSGNCPHTSSYLNDINSLQRYGGQHIYTINSKMDQIVGFLVCGGINSQIGGQEGERMFDGLNHEQTFHQTHHVQLAMIREHKVIKELSFDTKYSSTT
;
A
#
# COMPACT_ATOMS: atom_id res chain seq x y z
N MET A 1 -9.31 8.52 20.49
CA MET A 1 -9.19 7.12 20.95
C MET A 1 -8.11 6.46 20.10
N THR A 2 -6.89 6.34 20.60
CA THR A 2 -5.79 5.66 19.92
C THR A 2 -5.95 4.15 20.13
N GLY A 3 -6.84 3.54 19.35
CA GLY A 3 -6.89 2.08 19.26
C GLY A 3 -5.59 1.60 18.64
N LEU A 4 -4.86 0.74 19.33
CA LEU A 4 -3.71 0.04 18.77
C LEU A 4 -4.22 -0.70 17.53
N GLN A 5 -3.82 -0.24 16.34
CA GLN A 5 -4.09 -0.97 15.10
C GLN A 5 -3.30 -2.26 15.17
N LEU A 6 -3.93 -3.32 15.66
CA LEU A 6 -3.40 -4.66 15.60
C LEU A 6 -3.63 -5.11 14.15
N PRO A 7 -2.59 -5.18 13.30
CA PRO A 7 -2.76 -5.72 11.96
C PRO A 7 -3.35 -7.13 12.09
N ALA A 8 -4.13 -7.56 11.10
CA ALA A 8 -4.82 -8.85 11.18
C ALA A 8 -3.85 -10.03 11.39
N CYS A 9 -2.56 -9.84 11.09
CA CYS A 9 -1.49 -10.78 11.37
C CYS A 9 -1.00 -10.91 12.80
N ALA A 10 -1.37 -10.01 13.70
CA ALA A 10 -1.15 -10.20 15.12
C ALA A 10 -2.00 -11.36 15.70
N LEU A 11 -3.08 -11.76 15.01
CA LEU A 11 -4.03 -12.79 15.47
C LEU A 11 -3.77 -14.19 14.88
N GLY A 12 -2.72 -14.36 14.07
CA GLY A 12 -2.15 -15.69 13.73
C GLY A 12 -2.99 -16.66 12.87
N GLY A 13 -4.17 -16.26 12.37
CA GLY A 13 -5.10 -17.19 11.70
C GLY A 13 -5.31 -17.00 10.20
N LEU A 14 -4.75 -15.95 9.59
CA LEU A 14 -5.01 -15.63 8.18
C LEU A 14 -3.87 -16.12 7.26
N PRO A 15 -4.16 -16.63 6.06
CA PRO A 15 -3.14 -17.04 5.09
C PRO A 15 -2.12 -15.94 4.78
N LEU A 16 -2.55 -14.68 4.79
CA LEU A 16 -1.68 -13.52 4.60
C LEU A 16 -0.62 -13.34 5.69
N CYS A 17 -0.67 -14.11 6.77
CA CYS A 17 0.24 -14.04 7.92
C CYS A 17 1.16 -15.26 8.00
N ASN A 18 1.26 -16.03 6.91
CA ASN A 18 2.12 -17.20 6.83
C ASN A 18 3.61 -16.80 6.86
N GLN A 19 4.42 -17.50 7.66
CA GLN A 19 5.87 -17.27 7.79
C GLN A 19 6.68 -17.65 6.54
N LEU A 20 6.14 -18.50 5.67
CA LEU A 20 6.78 -18.92 4.43
C LEU A 20 6.43 -17.97 3.28
N ASN A 21 5.13 -17.74 3.03
CA ASN A 21 4.64 -17.07 1.82
C ASN A 21 3.68 -15.88 2.06
N GLY A 22 3.51 -15.45 3.32
CA GLY A 22 2.66 -14.30 3.68
C GLY A 22 3.45 -13.02 3.96
N LEU A 23 2.77 -12.01 4.49
CA LEU A 23 3.28 -10.71 4.92
C LEU A 23 3.83 -10.72 6.36
N TYR A 24 4.22 -11.89 6.90
CA TYR A 24 4.40 -12.18 8.33
C TYR A 24 4.91 -11.00 9.19
N SER A 25 4.07 -10.58 10.16
CA SER A 25 4.38 -9.48 11.08
C SER A 25 3.99 -9.73 12.54
N GLY A 26 4.01 -11.00 12.97
CA GLY A 26 3.70 -11.37 14.36
C GLY A 26 4.87 -11.24 15.34
N ASN A 27 6.12 -11.21 14.87
CA ASN A 27 7.31 -11.18 15.73
C ASN A 27 8.43 -10.34 15.09
N CYS A 28 8.34 -9.02 15.20
CA CYS A 28 9.36 -8.10 14.68
C CYS A 28 10.72 -8.35 15.37
N PRO A 29 11.86 -8.23 14.65
CA PRO A 29 12.00 -7.75 13.27
C PRO A 29 11.87 -8.84 12.20
N HIS A 30 11.45 -10.07 12.55
CA HIS A 30 11.42 -11.18 11.61
C HIS A 30 10.22 -11.08 10.65
N THR A 31 10.52 -11.07 9.35
CA THR A 31 9.56 -11.16 8.24
C THR A 31 9.56 -12.55 7.61
N SER A 32 8.61 -12.84 6.72
CA SER A 32 8.49 -14.15 6.05
C SER A 32 9.68 -14.43 5.13
N SER A 33 9.94 -15.72 4.85
CA SER A 33 10.96 -16.12 3.88
C SER A 33 10.72 -15.50 2.50
N TYR A 34 9.46 -15.44 2.05
CA TYR A 34 9.07 -14.77 0.81
C TYR A 34 9.39 -13.28 0.81
N LEU A 35 9.08 -12.56 1.89
CA LEU A 35 9.40 -11.13 1.99
C LEU A 35 10.91 -10.89 2.02
N ASN A 36 11.69 -11.76 2.66
CA ASN A 36 13.15 -11.65 2.67
C ASN A 36 13.74 -11.85 1.27
N ASP A 37 13.22 -12.82 0.52
CA ASP A 37 13.67 -13.13 -0.84
C ASP A 37 13.33 -11.99 -1.81
N ILE A 38 12.05 -11.58 -1.88
CA ILE A 38 11.60 -10.56 -2.84
C ILE A 38 12.24 -9.18 -2.57
N ASN A 39 12.51 -8.85 -1.30
CA ASN A 39 13.15 -7.60 -0.92
C ASN A 39 14.68 -7.65 -0.99
N SER A 40 15.30 -8.80 -1.24
CA SER A 40 16.75 -8.92 -1.44
C SER A 40 17.23 -8.26 -2.74
N LEU A 41 16.31 -8.04 -3.67
CA LEU A 41 16.55 -7.40 -4.96
C LEU A 41 15.81 -6.06 -5.03
N GLN A 42 16.54 -4.99 -5.34
CA GLN A 42 15.90 -3.70 -5.58
C GLN A 42 15.11 -3.74 -6.88
N ARG A 43 13.94 -3.09 -6.85
CA ARG A 43 13.03 -2.98 -7.99
C ARG A 43 12.62 -4.34 -8.60
N TYR A 44 12.53 -5.35 -7.75
CA TYR A 44 12.01 -6.66 -8.14
C TYR A 44 10.55 -6.49 -8.63
N GLY A 45 10.33 -6.71 -9.92
CA GLY A 45 8.98 -6.74 -10.51
C GLY A 45 8.50 -5.48 -11.25
N GLY A 46 9.32 -4.43 -11.44
CA GLY A 46 8.83 -3.27 -12.20
C GLY A 46 9.87 -2.27 -12.69
N GLN A 47 9.70 -1.79 -13.92
CA GLN A 47 10.41 -0.61 -14.43
C GLN A 47 9.89 0.70 -13.84
N HIS A 48 8.64 0.73 -13.38
CA HIS A 48 8.01 1.82 -12.63
C HIS A 48 7.27 1.22 -11.44
N ILE A 49 7.63 1.64 -10.23
CA ILE A 49 7.12 1.06 -8.98
C ILE A 49 6.50 2.17 -8.14
N TYR A 50 5.24 2.00 -7.79
CA TYR A 50 4.50 2.93 -6.95
C TYR A 50 3.72 2.18 -5.90
N THR A 51 3.39 2.86 -4.81
CA THR A 51 2.54 2.30 -3.76
C THR A 51 1.35 3.21 -3.48
N ILE A 52 0.21 2.59 -3.21
CA ILE A 52 -1.00 3.26 -2.73
C ILE A 52 -1.35 2.60 -1.41
N ASN A 53 -1.39 3.38 -0.33
CA ASN A 53 -1.64 2.85 1.01
C ASN A 53 -2.56 3.78 1.81
N SER A 54 -3.16 3.25 2.88
CA SER A 54 -3.94 4.06 3.79
C SER A 54 -3.66 3.76 5.25
N LYS A 55 -3.67 4.82 6.07
CA LYS A 55 -3.55 4.74 7.53
C LYS A 55 -4.71 4.00 8.19
N MET A 56 -5.83 3.80 7.50
CA MET A 56 -7.00 3.10 8.01
C MET A 56 -7.19 1.71 7.38
N ASP A 57 -6.18 1.17 6.70
CA ASP A 57 -6.18 -0.21 6.24
C ASP A 57 -6.19 -1.17 7.44
N GLN A 58 -7.33 -1.81 7.66
CA GLN A 58 -7.60 -2.71 8.77
C GLN A 58 -7.17 -4.16 8.51
N ILE A 59 -6.80 -4.51 7.27
CA ILE A 59 -6.47 -5.89 6.88
C ILE A 59 -4.95 -6.05 6.89
N VAL A 60 -4.26 -5.25 6.09
CA VAL A 60 -2.80 -5.28 5.94
C VAL A 60 -2.12 -4.44 7.01
N GLY A 61 -2.77 -3.37 7.48
CA GLY A 61 -2.20 -2.42 8.44
C GLY A 61 -1.26 -1.42 7.79
N PHE A 62 -1.24 -0.20 8.33
CA PHE A 62 -0.35 0.86 7.85
C PHE A 62 1.05 0.78 8.44
N LEU A 63 1.15 0.78 9.77
CA LEU A 63 2.42 0.68 10.49
C LEU A 63 2.62 -0.73 11.03
N VAL A 64 3.67 -1.39 10.56
CA VAL A 64 4.02 -2.76 10.93
C VAL A 64 5.52 -2.82 11.17
N CYS A 65 5.94 -3.36 12.32
CA CYS A 65 7.35 -3.42 12.71
C CYS A 65 8.12 -2.08 12.62
N GLY A 66 7.43 -0.95 12.86
CA GLY A 66 8.02 0.38 12.82
C GLY A 66 8.18 0.98 11.41
N GLY A 67 7.75 0.27 10.36
CA GLY A 67 7.77 0.73 8.97
C GLY A 67 6.38 0.84 8.36
N ILE A 68 6.27 1.54 7.23
CA ILE A 68 5.04 1.55 6.41
C ILE A 68 5.00 0.24 5.64
N ASN A 69 4.00 -0.59 5.92
CA ASN A 69 3.98 -1.99 5.46
C ASN A 69 3.95 -2.13 3.93
N SER A 70 3.33 -1.17 3.24
CA SER A 70 3.18 -1.22 1.78
C SER A 70 4.38 -0.65 1.02
N GLN A 71 5.36 -0.03 1.68
CA GLN A 71 6.49 0.60 0.98
C GLN A 71 7.42 -0.45 0.37
N ILE A 72 7.84 -0.20 -0.87
CA ILE A 72 8.77 -1.06 -1.60
C ILE A 72 10.10 -0.32 -1.75
N GLY A 73 11.21 -0.99 -1.44
CA GLY A 73 12.55 -0.45 -1.62
C GLY A 73 12.83 -0.08 -3.07
N GLY A 74 13.16 1.20 -3.31
CA GLY A 74 13.43 1.72 -4.66
C GLY A 74 12.18 2.10 -5.47
N GLN A 75 11.01 2.25 -4.82
CA GLN A 75 9.82 2.82 -5.45
C GLN A 75 10.05 4.27 -5.94
N GLU A 76 9.35 4.68 -6.99
CA GLU A 76 9.41 6.02 -7.57
C GLU A 76 8.49 7.02 -6.86
N GLY A 77 7.46 6.52 -6.20
CA GLY A 77 6.57 7.38 -5.43
C GLY A 77 5.47 6.61 -4.71
N GLU A 78 4.74 7.34 -3.87
CA GLU A 78 3.64 6.80 -3.08
C GLU A 78 2.47 7.76 -2.97
N ARG A 79 1.26 7.21 -2.91
CA ARG A 79 0.07 7.93 -2.48
C ARG A 79 -0.45 7.35 -1.17
N MET A 80 -0.40 8.16 -0.12
CA MET A 80 -0.90 7.83 1.21
C MET A 80 -2.23 8.54 1.48
N PHE A 81 -3.21 7.77 1.94
CA PHE A 81 -4.52 8.26 2.34
C PHE A 81 -4.74 8.09 3.85
N ASP A 82 -5.43 9.03 4.49
CA ASP A 82 -5.66 8.95 5.94
C ASP A 82 -6.93 8.18 6.34
N GLY A 83 -7.91 8.02 5.43
CA GLY A 83 -9.27 7.61 5.82
C GLY A 83 -9.86 6.44 5.03
N LEU A 84 -9.09 5.78 4.17
CA LEU A 84 -9.59 4.67 3.36
C LEU A 84 -9.34 3.35 4.08
N ASN A 85 -10.37 2.50 4.14
CA ASN A 85 -10.18 1.11 4.54
C ASN A 85 -9.47 0.31 3.41
N HIS A 86 -9.18 -0.98 3.64
CA HIS A 86 -8.48 -1.83 2.67
C HIS A 86 -9.14 -1.82 1.27
N GLU A 87 -10.44 -2.12 1.21
CA GLU A 87 -11.21 -2.19 -0.03
C GLU A 87 -11.35 -0.84 -0.71
N GLN A 88 -11.55 0.22 0.07
CA GLN A 88 -11.65 1.59 -0.46
C GLN A 88 -10.32 2.07 -1.04
N THR A 89 -9.19 1.66 -0.43
CA THR A 89 -7.85 1.98 -0.95
C THR A 89 -7.67 1.43 -2.36
N PHE A 90 -8.23 0.26 -2.67
CA PHE A 90 -8.25 -0.28 -4.03
C PHE A 90 -9.33 0.39 -4.91
N HIS A 91 -10.58 0.41 -4.45
CA HIS A 91 -11.73 0.79 -5.29
C HIS A 91 -11.95 2.30 -5.47
N GLN A 92 -11.40 3.17 -4.63
CA GLN A 92 -11.60 4.63 -4.76
C GLN A 92 -10.40 5.34 -5.40
N THR A 93 -9.31 4.62 -5.65
CA THR A 93 -8.05 5.21 -6.13
C THR A 93 -7.74 4.86 -7.58
N HIS A 94 -8.70 4.35 -8.36
CA HIS A 94 -8.52 3.99 -9.78
C HIS A 94 -7.88 5.11 -10.61
N HIS A 95 -8.22 6.37 -10.31
CA HIS A 95 -7.63 7.52 -10.98
C HIS A 95 -6.12 7.68 -10.69
N VAL A 96 -5.70 7.43 -9.44
CA VAL A 96 -4.29 7.41 -9.04
C VAL A 96 -3.58 6.23 -9.72
N GLN A 97 -4.19 5.04 -9.71
CA GLN A 97 -3.67 3.86 -10.38
C GLN A 97 -3.45 4.15 -11.88
N LEU A 98 -4.41 4.78 -12.53
CA LEU A 98 -4.34 5.12 -13.95
C LEU A 98 -3.21 6.11 -14.25
N ALA A 99 -3.03 7.15 -13.42
CA ALA A 99 -1.96 8.12 -13.56
C ALA A 99 -0.57 7.48 -13.36
N MET A 100 -0.43 6.57 -12.39
CA MET A 100 0.80 5.80 -12.18
C MET A 100 1.12 4.90 -13.38
N ILE A 101 0.11 4.20 -13.93
CA ILE A 101 0.29 3.28 -15.06
C ILE A 101 0.57 4.02 -16.37
N ARG A 102 -0.18 5.08 -16.68
CA ARG A 102 -0.11 5.75 -17.99
C ARG A 102 0.90 6.88 -18.04
N GLU A 103 1.02 7.65 -16.96
CA GLU A 103 1.80 8.88 -16.93
C GLU A 103 3.05 8.78 -16.05
N HIS A 104 3.17 7.68 -15.29
CA HIS A 104 4.29 7.45 -14.37
C HIS A 104 4.42 8.59 -13.35
N LYS A 105 3.26 9.01 -12.81
CA LYS A 105 3.13 10.13 -11.87
C LYS A 105 2.28 9.76 -10.67
N VAL A 106 2.61 10.39 -9.54
CA VAL A 106 1.79 10.38 -8.34
C VAL A 106 0.97 11.66 -8.28
N ILE A 107 -0.35 11.54 -8.40
CA ILE A 107 -1.28 12.67 -8.31
C ILE A 107 -1.87 12.79 -6.90
N LYS A 108 -2.05 14.03 -6.42
CA LYS A 108 -2.65 14.30 -5.10
C LYS A 108 -4.18 14.29 -5.17
N GLU A 109 -4.74 14.85 -6.22
CA GLU A 109 -6.16 14.76 -6.59
C GLU A 109 -6.22 14.71 -8.12
N LEU A 110 -7.34 14.26 -8.68
CA LEU A 110 -7.62 14.49 -10.10
C LEU A 110 -7.60 16.00 -10.33
N SER A 111 -6.58 16.51 -11.04
CA SER A 111 -6.75 17.74 -11.81
C SER A 111 -7.71 17.40 -12.94
N PHE A 112 -9.00 17.32 -12.62
CA PHE A 112 -10.01 17.41 -13.64
C PHE A 112 -9.91 18.85 -14.13
N ASP A 113 -9.19 19.06 -15.23
CA ASP A 113 -9.19 20.35 -15.91
C ASP A 113 -10.65 20.79 -15.99
N THR A 114 -10.95 21.94 -15.39
CA THR A 114 -12.28 22.57 -15.27
C THR A 114 -12.87 22.98 -16.63
N LYS A 115 -12.48 22.32 -17.73
CA LYS A 115 -12.87 22.65 -19.10
C LYS A 115 -14.20 22.04 -19.54
N TYR A 116 -14.90 21.29 -18.68
CA TYR A 116 -16.22 20.72 -19.01
C TYR A 116 -17.36 21.26 -18.13
N SER A 117 -17.35 22.56 -17.85
CA SER A 117 -18.50 23.25 -17.26
C SER A 117 -18.59 24.68 -17.80
N SER A 118 -18.86 24.82 -19.10
CA SER A 118 -19.29 26.08 -19.75
C SER A 118 -19.84 25.78 -21.15
N THR A 119 -20.87 24.96 -21.24
CA THR A 119 -21.73 24.87 -22.44
C THR A 119 -23.11 24.39 -22.04
N THR A 120 -23.92 25.27 -21.48
CA THR A 120 -25.36 25.37 -21.79
C THR A 120 -25.86 26.76 -21.44
#